data_AF-A0A9I9E3G7-F1
#
_entry.id   AF-A0A9I9E3G7-F1
#
_cell.length_a   1.000
_cell.length_b   1.000
_cell.length_c   1.000
_cell.angle_alpha   90.00
_cell.angle_beta   90.00
_cell.angle_gamma   90.00
#
_symmetry.space_group_name_H-M   'P 1'
#
loop_
_entity.id
_entity.type
_entity.pdbx_description
1 polymer ?
#
loop_
_entity_poly.entity_id
_entity_poly.type
_entity_poly.pdbx_seq_one_letter_code
_entity_poly.pdbx_strand_id
1 'polypeptide(L)' 'MMATVQGEDPYFFFTWNVTYGTISPLGVPQQGILINGQFPGPNINSTSNNNLVINVFNNLDEPFLLHWY' A
#
# COMPACT_ATOMS: atom_id res chain seq x y z
N MET A 1 5.56 -24.84 -31.75
CA MET A 1 5.76 -24.01 -30.54
C MET A 1 4.51 -23.15 -30.40
N MET A 2 3.69 -23.38 -29.37
CA MET A 2 2.47 -22.60 -29.16
C MET A 2 2.87 -21.26 -28.54
N ALA A 3 2.61 -20.16 -29.25
CA ALA A 3 2.73 -18.82 -28.69
C ALA A 3 1.48 -18.54 -27.86
N THR A 4 1.63 -18.39 -26.55
CA THR A 4 0.56 -17.88 -25.70
C THR A 4 0.41 -16.39 -25.96
N VAL A 5 -0.76 -15.95 -26.43
CA VAL A 5 -1.07 -14.52 -26.51
C VAL A 5 -1.42 -14.06 -25.10
N GLN A 6 -0.64 -13.13 -24.56
CA GLN A 6 -0.88 -12.53 -23.26
C GLN A 6 -1.72 -11.26 -23.49
N GLY A 7 -3.02 -11.35 -23.18
CA GLY A 7 -3.99 -10.26 -23.40
C GLY A 7 -4.15 -9.30 -22.23
N GLU A 8 -3.32 -9.45 -21.18
CA GLU A 8 -3.42 -8.68 -19.94
C GLU A 8 -2.19 -7.79 -19.74
N ASP A 9 -2.40 -6.67 -19.06
CA ASP A 9 -1.35 -5.75 -18.63
C ASP A 9 -0.64 -6.24 -17.35
N PRO A 10 0.59 -5.74 -17.05
CA PRO A 10 1.40 -6.21 -15.93
C PRO A 10 0.71 -6.10 -14.57
N TYR A 11 1.01 -7.05 -13.69
CA TYR A 11 0.55 -7.07 -12.30
C TYR A 11 1.64 -6.59 -11.34
N PHE A 12 1.26 -5.73 -10.39
CA PHE A 12 2.12 -5.29 -9.30
C PHE A 12 1.54 -5.73 -7.97
N PHE A 13 2.38 -6.38 -7.17
CA PHE A 13 1.98 -6.98 -5.91
C PHE A 13 2.61 -6.22 -4.75
N PHE A 14 1.79 -5.78 -3.81
CA PHE A 14 2.24 -5.13 -2.60
C PHE A 14 1.67 -5.81 -1.36
N THR A 15 2.42 -5.77 -0.27
CA THR A 15 1.95 -6.16 1.06
C THR A 15 2.11 -4.98 1.99
N TRP A 16 1.00 -4.56 2.59
CA TRP A 16 0.89 -3.41 3.46
C TRP A 16 0.52 -3.85 4.87
N ASN A 17 1.42 -3.61 5.82
CA ASN A 17 1.16 -3.74 7.24
C ASN A 17 0.76 -2.37 7.77
N VAL A 18 -0.49 -2.26 8.21
CA VAL A 18 -1.04 -1.04 8.82
C VAL A 18 -0.82 -1.13 10.32
N THR A 19 -0.08 -0.18 10.87
CA THR A 19 0.34 -0.17 12.28
C THR A 19 0.30 1.24 12.84
N TYR A 20 0.13 1.38 14.15
CA TYR A 20 0.51 2.62 14.82
C TYR A 20 2.03 2.79 14.85
N GLY A 21 2.48 4.04 14.81
CA GLY A 21 3.86 4.38 15.12
C GLY A 21 4.01 5.86 15.46
N THR A 22 5.18 6.23 15.98
CA THR A 22 5.48 7.63 16.34
C THR A 22 6.04 8.38 15.14
N ILE A 23 5.46 9.51 14.80
CA ILE A 23 5.91 10.42 13.74
C ILE A 23 6.01 11.84 14.27
N SER A 24 6.86 12.67 13.64
CA SER A 24 7.03 14.09 14.03
C SER A 24 7.04 15.04 12.82
N PRO A 25 5.96 15.13 12.01
CA PRO A 25 5.98 15.95 10.78
C PRO A 25 6.24 17.44 11.02
N LEU A 26 5.86 17.95 12.20
CA LEU A 26 6.03 19.34 12.63
C LEU A 26 7.04 19.47 13.79
N GLY A 27 7.90 18.47 13.99
CA GLY A 27 8.91 18.47 15.05
C GLY A 27 8.42 18.02 16.43
N VAL A 28 7.11 17.79 16.61
CA VAL A 28 6.53 17.23 17.84
C VAL A 28 6.12 15.77 17.62
N PRO A 29 6.55 14.83 18.48
CA PRO A 29 6.13 13.42 18.40
C PRO A 29 4.63 13.24 18.62
N GLN A 30 4.00 12.49 17.73
CA GLN A 30 2.60 12.10 17.80
C GLN A 30 2.40 10.67 17.28
N GLN A 31 1.35 9.98 17.75
CA GLN A 31 0.96 8.69 17.19
C GLN A 31 0.28 8.91 15.83
N GLY A 32 0.73 8.18 14.81
CA GLY A 32 0.12 8.15 13.48
C GLY A 32 -0.09 6.72 13.01
N ILE A 33 -0.96 6.56 12.01
CA ILE A 33 -1.11 5.30 11.28
C ILE A 33 -0.09 5.28 10.15
N LEU A 34 0.68 4.20 10.07
CA LEU A 34 1.76 4.01 9.11
C LEU A 34 1.45 2.81 8.21
N ILE A 35 1.92 2.87 6.97
CA ILE A 35 1.93 1.71 6.07
C ILE A 35 3.38 1.25 5.97
N ASN A 36 3.66 0.02 6.39
CA ASN A 36 5.01 -0.55 6.44
C ASN A 36 6.01 0.33 7.21
N GLY A 37 5.54 0.97 8.30
CA GLY A 37 6.35 1.87 9.13
C GLY A 37 6.71 3.21 8.49
N GLN A 38 6.14 3.54 7.32
CA GLN A 38 6.43 4.78 6.59
C GLN A 38 5.30 5.81 6.73
N PHE A 39 5.70 7.08 6.79
CA PHE A 39 4.82 8.24 6.71
C PHE A 39 5.49 9.39 5.95
N PRO A 40 4.95 9.85 4.80
CA PRO A 40 3.82 9.27 4.07
C PRO A 40 4.05 7.79 3.72
N GLY A 41 2.96 7.06 3.46
CA GLY A 41 3.04 5.66 3.05
C GLY A 41 3.83 5.45 1.74
N PRO A 42 4.20 4.20 1.42
CA PRO A 42 4.97 3.91 0.21
C PRO A 42 4.19 4.29 -1.05
N ASN A 43 4.88 4.92 -2.00
CA ASN A 43 4.31 5.22 -3.31
C ASN A 43 4.09 3.93 -4.13
N ILE A 44 2.96 3.87 -4.82
CA ILE A 44 2.74 2.90 -5.89
C ILE A 44 3.14 3.56 -7.21
N ASN A 45 4.20 3.05 -7.84
CA ASN A 45 4.58 3.47 -9.18
C ASN A 45 3.96 2.51 -10.19
N SER A 46 2.99 3.00 -10.97
CA SER A 46 2.18 2.21 -11.90
C SER A 46 1.89 3.05 -13.14
N THR A 47 1.68 2.37 -14.28
CA THR A 47 1.15 3.00 -15.49
C THR A 47 -0.31 2.62 -15.70
N SER A 48 -1.00 3.36 -16.58
CA SER A 48 -2.39 3.06 -16.95
C SER A 48 -2.53 1.61 -17.41
N ASN A 49 -3.66 1.00 -17.04
CA ASN A 49 -4.05 -0.39 -17.27
C ASN A 49 -3.29 -1.46 -16.48
N ASN A 50 -2.23 -1.13 -15.73
CA ASN A 50 -1.62 -2.13 -14.85
C ASN A 50 -2.62 -2.61 -13.79
N ASN A 51 -2.46 -3.87 -13.40
CA ASN A 51 -3.27 -4.49 -12.37
C ASN A 51 -2.54 -4.40 -11.02
N LEU A 52 -3.16 -3.76 -10.03
CA LEU A 52 -2.60 -3.65 -8.68
C LEU A 52 -3.25 -4.66 -7.74
N VAL A 53 -2.43 -5.49 -7.09
CA VAL A 53 -2.88 -6.47 -6.10
C VAL A 53 -2.21 -6.16 -4.77
N ILE A 54 -3.01 -5.76 -3.78
CA ILE A 54 -2.48 -5.23 -2.52
C ILE A 54 -3.11 -5.98 -1.37
N ASN A 55 -2.27 -6.73 -0.66
CA ASN A 55 -2.64 -7.42 0.57
C ASN A 55 -2.49 -6.45 1.74
N VAL A 56 -3.58 -6.19 2.45
CA VAL A 56 -3.61 -5.26 3.59
C VAL A 56 -3.78 -6.06 4.87
N PHE A 57 -2.82 -5.94 5.78
CA PHE A 57 -2.86 -6.51 7.12
C PHE A 57 -3.12 -5.39 8.11
N ASN A 58 -4.33 -5.35 8.66
CA ASN A 58 -4.68 -4.43 9.73
C ASN A 58 -4.14 -4.94 11.06
N ASN A 59 -3.10 -4.28 11.60
CA ASN A 59 -2.54 -4.58 12.92
C ASN A 59 -2.89 -3.49 13.94
N LEU A 60 -3.91 -2.68 13.67
CA LEU A 60 -4.49 -1.78 14.65
C LEU A 60 -5.43 -2.56 15.58
N ASP A 61 -5.74 -1.98 16.74
CA ASP A 61 -6.77 -2.49 17.66
C ASP A 61 -8.18 -2.00 17.30
N GLU A 62 -8.34 -1.36 16.13
CA GLU A 62 -9.58 -0.83 15.58
C GLU A 62 -9.84 -1.22 14.11
N PRO A 63 -11.10 -1.17 13.64
CA PRO A 63 -11.41 -1.39 12.22
C PRO A 63 -10.75 -0.37 11.29
N PHE A 64 -10.22 -0.83 10.16
CA PHE A 64 -9.53 0.00 9.17
C PHE A 64 -10.24 -0.06 7.81
N LEU A 65 -10.44 1.09 7.17
CA LEU A 65 -10.97 1.21 5.81
C LEU A 65 -9.95 1.91 4.91
N LEU A 66 -9.74 1.35 3.72
CA LEU A 66 -8.86 1.89 2.70
C LEU A 66 -9.69 2.39 1.51
N HIS A 67 -9.33 3.56 0.99
CA HIS A 67 -9.99 4.20 -0.15
C HIS A 67 -8.95 4.57 -1.22
N TRP A 68 -9.32 4.39 -2.49
CA TRP A 68 -8.57 4.84 -3.65
C TRP A 68 -9.09 6.21 -4.08
N TYR A 69 -8.28 7.26 -3.85
CA TYR A 69 -8.60 8.62 -4.30
C TYR A 69 -8.03 8.88 -5.70
#